data_AF-A0A961AID9-F1
#
_entry.id   AF-A0A961AID9-F1
#
_cell.length_a   1.000
_cell.length_b   1.000
_cell.length_c   1.000
_cell.angle_alpha   90.00
_cell.angle_beta   90.00
_cell.angle_gamma   90.00
#
_symmetry.space_group_name_H-M   'P 1'
#
loop_
_entity.id
_entity.type
_entity.pdbx_description
1 polymer ?
#
loop_
_entity_poly.entity_id
_entity_poly.type
_entity_poly.pdbx_seq_one_letter_code
_entity_poly.pdbx_strand_id
1 'polypeptide(L)'
;MLLGLLAYGMAALDFEVEPLQAAATLTAVLLIQAALDAWMGQPFEWRSALISGLSLCLLCRTREVGWCLAAALVAIGGKFFLRYQGRHLFNPTNLALMVLLLISEDQVWVSPGQWGNAALLALLLACLAGLVLSRAGRWDIALGFLAFWTLLLVGRSWWLHEPMTIPLHRLQNGALLLFAFFMISDPKTTPDSRVGRLVFAGLVALGGWWWQFLQYGTHGSIWALAVLAPMVPLLNVLFPGPAYRWPARPPSQRLISS
;
A
#
# COMPACT_ATOMS: atom_id res chain seq x y z
N MET A 1 8.10 -1.79 -12.36
CA MET A 1 6.76 -2.42 -12.26
C MET A 1 5.65 -1.38 -12.19
N LEU A 2 5.46 -0.65 -11.07
CA LEU A 2 4.34 0.28 -10.89
C LEU A 2 4.24 1.36 -11.99
N LEU A 3 5.37 1.93 -12.42
CA LEU A 3 5.39 2.90 -13.53
C LEU A 3 4.90 2.29 -14.84
N GLY A 4 5.34 1.07 -15.17
CA GLY A 4 4.89 0.36 -16.38
C GLY A 4 3.41 -0.02 -16.30
N LEU A 5 2.93 -0.39 -15.12
CA LEU A 5 1.51 -0.66 -14.89
C LEU A 5 0.66 0.60 -15.05
N LEU A 6 1.13 1.74 -14.53
CA LEU A 6 0.45 3.03 -14.70
C LEU A 6 0.40 3.43 -16.18
N ALA A 7 1.53 3.34 -16.89
CA ALA A 7 1.60 3.65 -18.32
C ALA A 7 0.69 2.74 -19.14
N TYR A 8 0.70 1.42 -18.88
CA TYR A 8 -0.18 0.46 -19.54
C TYR A 8 -1.66 0.72 -19.19
N GLY A 9 -1.97 1.03 -17.93
CA GLY A 9 -3.32 1.34 -17.50
C GLY A 9 -3.90 2.58 -18.17
N MET A 10 -3.09 3.63 -18.32
CA MET A 10 -3.49 4.85 -19.03
C MET A 10 -3.61 4.64 -20.54
N ALA A 11 -2.78 3.79 -21.14
CA ALA A 11 -2.73 3.63 -22.60
C ALA A 11 -3.68 2.56 -23.15
N ALA A 12 -4.02 1.54 -22.37
CA ALA A 12 -4.69 0.34 -22.86
C ALA A 12 -5.89 -0.14 -22.01
N LEU A 13 -6.05 0.37 -20.79
CA LEU A 13 -7.14 -0.05 -19.88
C LEU A 13 -8.08 1.11 -19.54
N ASP A 14 -7.91 2.26 -20.21
CA ASP A 14 -8.68 3.49 -20.00
C ASP A 14 -8.82 3.86 -18.52
N PHE A 15 -7.71 3.72 -17.76
CA PHE A 15 -7.70 4.19 -16.37
C PHE A 15 -8.11 5.66 -16.34
N GLU A 16 -9.12 5.97 -15.51
CA GLU A 16 -9.59 7.33 -15.23
C GLU A 16 -8.56 8.15 -14.42
N VAL A 17 -7.34 8.25 -14.94
CA VAL A 17 -6.24 9.02 -14.36
C VAL A 17 -5.75 9.97 -15.43
N GLU A 18 -6.00 11.26 -15.24
CA GLU A 18 -5.49 12.25 -16.18
C GLU A 18 -3.98 12.37 -16.06
N PRO A 19 -3.24 12.52 -17.19
CA PRO A 19 -1.79 12.73 -17.16
C PRO A 19 -1.37 13.89 -16.25
N LEU A 20 -2.19 14.94 -16.18
CA LEU A 20 -1.95 16.09 -15.31
C LEU A 20 -2.00 15.71 -13.82
N GLN A 21 -2.98 14.92 -13.41
CA GLN A 21 -3.14 14.45 -12.02
C GLN A 21 -1.99 13.53 -11.61
N ALA A 22 -1.59 12.63 -12.51
CA ALA A 22 -0.43 11.76 -12.30
C ALA A 22 0.87 12.58 -12.19
N ALA A 23 1.11 13.51 -13.11
CA ALA A 23 2.28 14.38 -13.08
C ALA A 23 2.33 15.25 -11.83
N ALA A 24 1.19 15.83 -11.42
CA ALA A 24 1.07 16.64 -10.21
C ALA A 24 1.39 15.82 -8.96
N THR A 25 0.82 14.62 -8.84
CA THR A 25 1.07 13.71 -7.72
C THR A 25 2.54 13.34 -7.64
N LEU A 26 3.14 12.88 -8.76
CA LEU A 26 4.54 12.45 -8.80
C LEU A 26 5.52 13.59 -8.54
N THR A 27 5.25 14.78 -9.10
CA THR A 27 6.07 15.96 -8.86
C THR A 27 5.98 16.38 -7.39
N ALA A 28 4.76 16.44 -6.84
CA ALA A 28 4.55 16.83 -5.45
C ALA A 28 5.25 15.88 -4.46
N VAL A 29 5.11 14.55 -4.61
CA VAL A 29 5.77 13.63 -3.67
C VAL A 29 7.29 13.77 -3.70
N LEU A 30 7.89 14.02 -4.88
CA LEU A 30 9.34 14.19 -5.01
C LEU A 30 9.80 15.52 -4.40
N LEU A 31 9.08 16.62 -4.66
CA LEU A 31 9.41 17.94 -4.12
C LEU A 31 9.25 17.98 -2.59
N ILE A 32 8.16 17.43 -2.06
CA ILE A 32 7.92 17.36 -0.61
C ILE A 32 8.97 16.47 0.06
N GLN A 33 9.31 15.32 -0.55
CA GLN A 33 10.36 14.45 -0.04
C GLN A 33 11.71 15.17 -0.03
N ALA A 34 12.08 15.87 -1.11
CA ALA A 34 13.32 16.63 -1.18
C ALA A 34 13.39 17.74 -0.13
N ALA A 35 12.30 18.49 0.05
CA ALA A 35 12.22 19.56 1.03
C ALA A 35 12.35 19.03 2.47
N LEU A 36 11.64 17.95 2.81
CA LEU A 36 11.69 17.38 4.16
C LEU A 36 13.01 16.64 4.44
N ASP A 37 13.60 15.95 3.45
CA ASP A 37 14.92 15.35 3.60
C ASP A 37 15.98 16.44 3.83
N ALA A 38 15.95 17.53 3.05
CA ALA A 38 16.84 18.68 3.24
C ALA A 38 16.66 19.33 4.62
N TRP A 39 15.42 19.53 5.06
CA TRP A 39 15.11 20.09 6.37
C TRP A 39 15.62 19.23 7.54
N MET A 40 15.61 17.90 7.38
CA MET A 40 16.16 16.97 8.38
C MET A 40 17.65 16.65 8.20
N GLY A 41 18.34 17.30 7.25
CA GLY A 41 19.75 17.03 6.95
C GLY A 41 20.03 15.62 6.43
N GLN A 42 19.05 14.97 5.80
CA GLN A 42 19.14 13.63 5.23
C GLN A 42 19.42 13.68 3.72
N PRO A 43 20.07 12.66 3.14
CA PRO A 43 20.18 12.56 1.70
C PRO A 43 18.81 12.31 1.06
N PHE A 44 18.57 12.92 -0.10
CA PHE A 44 17.30 12.79 -0.82
C PHE A 44 16.98 11.34 -1.21
N GLU A 45 15.87 10.82 -0.66
CA GLU A 45 15.41 9.44 -0.88
C GLU A 45 14.23 9.40 -1.85
N TRP A 46 14.54 9.48 -3.15
CA TRP A 46 13.53 9.54 -4.21
C TRP A 46 12.74 8.25 -4.43
N ARG A 47 13.26 7.08 -4.05
CA ARG A 47 12.66 5.80 -4.45
C ARG A 47 11.40 5.51 -3.65
N SER A 48 11.41 5.70 -2.33
CA SER A 48 10.21 5.51 -1.51
C SER A 48 9.12 6.54 -1.83
N ALA A 49 9.50 7.79 -2.12
CA ALA A 49 8.56 8.81 -2.56
C ALA A 49 7.91 8.42 -3.89
N LEU A 50 8.71 7.97 -4.86
CA LEU A 50 8.20 7.53 -6.16
C LEU A 50 7.28 6.30 -6.05
N ILE A 51 7.61 5.31 -5.21
CA ILE A 51 6.73 4.16 -4.97
C ILE A 51 5.39 4.60 -4.39
N SER A 52 5.42 5.50 -3.40
CA SER A 52 4.20 6.02 -2.76
C SER A 52 3.34 6.82 -3.75
N GLY A 53 3.97 7.69 -4.55
CA GLY A 53 3.31 8.48 -5.58
C GLY A 53 2.72 7.63 -6.71
N LEU A 54 3.46 6.63 -7.21
CA LEU A 54 2.93 5.70 -8.21
C LEU A 54 1.76 4.88 -7.66
N SER A 55 1.84 4.46 -6.39
CA SER A 55 0.73 3.77 -5.76
C SER A 55 -0.49 4.69 -5.58
N LEU A 56 -0.29 5.98 -5.30
CA LEU A 56 -1.38 6.97 -5.28
C LEU A 56 -1.99 7.16 -6.68
N CYS A 57 -1.20 7.31 -7.75
CA CYS A 57 -1.73 7.43 -9.11
C CYS A 57 -2.57 6.20 -9.51
N LEU A 58 -2.14 5.02 -9.08
CA LEU A 58 -2.82 3.76 -9.39
C LEU A 58 -4.14 3.59 -8.62
N LEU A 59 -4.22 4.09 -7.39
CA LEU A 59 -5.34 3.84 -6.47
C LEU A 59 -6.27 5.05 -6.31
N CYS A 60 -5.73 6.24 -6.10
CA CYS A 60 -6.47 7.47 -5.85
C CYS A 60 -7.10 7.96 -7.16
N ARG A 61 -8.38 8.33 -7.11
CA ARG A 61 -9.11 8.97 -8.20
C ARG A 61 -9.70 10.28 -7.70
N THR A 62 -9.53 11.33 -8.49
CA THR A 62 -10.01 12.69 -8.22
C THR A 62 -10.00 13.47 -9.53
N ARG A 63 -10.86 14.49 -9.65
CA ARG A 63 -10.82 15.45 -10.77
C ARG A 63 -10.01 16.69 -10.47
N GLU A 64 -9.73 16.94 -9.19
CA GLU A 64 -9.04 18.16 -8.77
C GLU A 64 -7.57 17.90 -8.45
N VAL A 65 -6.70 18.74 -9.01
CA VAL A 65 -5.25 18.72 -8.73
C VAL A 65 -4.99 19.04 -7.25
N GLY A 66 -5.84 19.83 -6.59
CA GLY A 66 -5.71 20.14 -5.17
C GLY A 66 -5.67 18.89 -4.29
N TRP A 67 -6.54 17.90 -4.56
CA TRP A 67 -6.54 16.62 -3.86
C TRP A 67 -5.32 15.77 -4.17
N CYS A 68 -4.76 15.83 -5.38
CA CYS A 68 -3.48 15.17 -5.69
C CYS A 68 -2.32 15.73 -4.86
N LEU A 69 -2.26 17.06 -4.71
CA LEU A 69 -1.25 17.74 -3.90
C LEU A 69 -1.44 17.42 -2.41
N ALA A 70 -2.68 17.41 -1.92
CA ALA A 70 -3.02 17.00 -0.56
C ALA A 70 -2.64 15.54 -0.29
N ALA A 71 -2.90 14.62 -1.23
CA ALA A 71 -2.49 13.22 -1.13
C ALA A 71 -0.98 13.08 -0.96
N ALA A 72 -0.21 13.80 -1.79
CA ALA A 72 1.25 13.80 -1.73
C ALA A 72 1.74 14.37 -0.39
N LEU A 73 1.15 15.46 0.09
CA LEU A 73 1.48 16.08 1.37
C LEU A 73 1.21 15.15 2.54
N VAL A 74 0.05 14.51 2.58
CA VAL A 74 -0.31 13.58 3.66
C VAL A 74 0.57 12.33 3.63
N ALA A 75 0.80 11.75 2.44
CA ALA A 75 1.62 10.55 2.31
C ALA A 75 3.06 10.79 2.78
N ILE A 76 3.71 11.82 2.22
CA ILE A 76 5.12 12.10 2.52
C ILE A 76 5.24 12.75 3.91
N GLY A 77 4.40 13.72 4.25
CA GLY A 77 4.40 14.34 5.58
C GLY A 77 4.18 13.32 6.70
N GLY A 78 3.19 12.44 6.55
CA GLY A 78 2.90 11.40 7.55
C GLY A 78 4.07 10.45 7.79
N LYS A 79 4.81 10.09 6.74
CA LYS A 79 6.05 9.29 6.87
C LYS A 79 7.12 9.99 7.71
N PHE A 80 7.14 11.32 7.78
CA PHE A 80 8.15 12.08 8.53
C PHE A 80 7.68 12.37 9.95
N PHE A 81 6.42 12.79 10.12
CA PHE A 81 5.90 13.26 11.40
C PHE A 81 5.23 12.17 12.23
N LEU A 82 4.56 11.19 11.61
CA LEU A 82 3.86 10.11 12.33
C LEU A 82 4.79 8.91 12.51
N ARG A 83 5.68 9.01 13.50
CA ARG A 83 6.68 8.00 13.80
C ARG A 83 6.59 7.49 15.23
N TYR A 84 6.83 6.18 15.39
CA TYR A 84 7.00 5.55 16.69
C TYR A 84 8.31 4.75 16.69
N GLN A 85 9.18 4.99 17.68
CA GLN A 85 10.52 4.38 17.78
C GLN A 85 11.34 4.44 16.48
N GLY A 86 11.30 5.60 15.79
CA GLY A 86 12.06 5.83 14.55
C GLY A 86 11.50 5.14 13.30
N ARG A 87 10.31 4.52 13.38
CA ARG A 87 9.60 3.91 12.24
C ARG A 87 8.34 4.68 11.93
N HIS A 88 7.92 4.67 10.67
CA HIS A 88 6.66 5.29 10.23
C HIS A 88 5.52 4.44 10.77
N LEU A 89 4.52 5.08 11.39
CA LEU A 89 3.41 4.35 11.99
C LEU A 89 2.45 3.81 10.94
N PHE A 90 2.25 4.57 9.86
CA PHE A 90 1.34 4.23 8.77
C PHE A 90 2.09 4.04 7.46
N ASN A 91 1.54 3.20 6.59
CA ASN A 91 1.97 3.16 5.19
C ASN A 91 1.61 4.51 4.51
N PRO A 92 2.55 5.18 3.82
CA PRO A 92 2.34 6.52 3.27
C PRO A 92 1.10 6.64 2.37
N THR A 93 0.96 5.71 1.41
CA THR A 93 -0.18 5.71 0.49
C THR A 93 -1.48 5.40 1.23
N ASN A 94 -1.48 4.42 2.15
CA ASN A 94 -2.67 4.07 2.91
C ASN A 94 -3.16 5.21 3.81
N LEU A 95 -2.23 5.93 4.45
CA LEU A 95 -2.55 7.11 5.27
C LEU A 95 -3.19 8.21 4.42
N ALA A 96 -2.60 8.51 3.26
CA ALA A 96 -3.17 9.50 2.36
C ALA A 96 -4.57 9.11 1.88
N LEU A 97 -4.78 7.87 1.45
CA LEU A 97 -6.11 7.41 1.05
C LEU A 97 -7.12 7.51 2.20
N MET A 98 -6.77 7.08 3.41
CA MET A 98 -7.65 7.20 4.58
C MET A 98 -8.03 8.67 4.84
N VAL A 99 -7.05 9.56 4.95
CA VAL A 99 -7.30 10.97 5.27
C VAL A 99 -8.15 11.63 4.19
N LEU A 100 -7.81 11.41 2.92
CA LEU A 100 -8.56 12.02 1.82
C LEU A 100 -9.99 11.50 1.76
N LEU A 101 -10.20 10.19 1.89
CA LEU A 101 -11.54 9.61 1.94
C LEU A 101 -12.40 10.16 3.10
N LEU A 102 -11.78 10.58 4.21
CA LEU A 102 -12.49 11.23 5.32
C LEU A 102 -12.90 12.68 5.02
N ILE A 103 -12.02 13.45 4.39
CA ILE A 103 -12.16 14.92 4.32
C ILE A 103 -12.67 15.44 2.99
N SER A 104 -12.63 14.62 1.93
CA SER A 104 -12.90 15.10 0.57
C SER A 104 -14.38 15.11 0.18
N GLU A 105 -15.29 14.67 1.06
CA GLU A 105 -16.74 14.62 0.80
C GLU A 105 -17.06 14.01 -0.59
N ASP A 106 -16.64 12.76 -0.81
CA ASP A 106 -16.81 12.01 -2.07
C ASP A 106 -16.06 12.52 -3.32
N GLN A 107 -15.25 13.58 -3.22
CA GLN A 107 -14.41 14.05 -4.34
C GLN A 107 -13.21 13.15 -4.63
N VAL A 108 -12.79 12.35 -3.65
CA VAL A 108 -11.74 11.35 -3.77
C VAL A 108 -12.34 9.97 -3.54
N TRP A 109 -12.03 9.03 -4.44
CA TRP A 109 -12.38 7.62 -4.28
C TRP A 109 -11.22 6.72 -4.67
N VAL A 110 -11.31 5.43 -4.32
CA VAL A 110 -10.31 4.44 -4.74
C VAL A 110 -10.80 3.73 -6.00
N SER A 111 -9.92 3.58 -6.99
CA SER A 111 -10.17 2.98 -8.30
C SER A 111 -11.00 1.67 -8.20
N PRO A 112 -12.16 1.58 -8.87
CA PRO A 112 -13.16 0.54 -8.64
C PRO A 112 -12.91 -0.78 -9.40
N GLY A 113 -11.65 -1.16 -9.62
CA GLY A 113 -11.37 -2.51 -10.13
C GLY A 113 -11.26 -2.66 -11.66
N GLN A 114 -11.13 -1.57 -12.44
CA GLN A 114 -10.97 -1.58 -13.91
C GLN A 114 -9.61 -2.14 -14.40
N TRP A 115 -9.07 -3.17 -13.74
CA TRP A 115 -7.70 -3.65 -14.01
C TRP A 115 -7.62 -4.59 -15.22
N GLY A 116 -8.74 -5.19 -15.64
CA GLY A 116 -8.75 -6.24 -16.65
C GLY A 116 -7.94 -7.49 -16.25
N ASN A 117 -8.22 -8.63 -16.89
CA ASN A 117 -7.53 -9.88 -16.56
C ASN A 117 -6.02 -9.82 -16.88
N ALA A 118 -5.65 -9.15 -17.99
CA ALA A 118 -4.27 -9.05 -18.42
C ALA A 118 -3.41 -8.23 -17.45
N ALA A 119 -3.88 -7.07 -16.99
CA ALA A 119 -3.12 -6.24 -16.06
C ALA A 119 -3.14 -6.82 -14.64
N LEU A 120 -4.22 -7.46 -14.22
CA LEU A 120 -4.26 -8.22 -12.98
C LEU A 120 -3.22 -9.34 -13.00
N LEU A 121 -3.15 -10.12 -14.08
CA LEU A 121 -2.16 -11.18 -14.23
C LEU A 121 -0.73 -10.62 -14.30
N ALA A 122 -0.50 -9.54 -15.05
CA ALA A 122 0.81 -8.90 -15.11
C ALA A 122 1.25 -8.36 -13.74
N LEU A 123 0.34 -7.73 -12.99
CA LEU A 123 0.59 -7.26 -11.63
C LEU A 123 0.87 -8.43 -10.70
N LEU A 124 0.07 -9.50 -10.76
CA LEU A 124 0.27 -10.69 -9.95
C LEU A 124 1.62 -11.33 -10.25
N LEU A 125 1.94 -11.58 -11.53
CA LEU A 125 3.21 -12.15 -11.95
C LEU A 125 4.39 -11.26 -11.54
N ALA A 126 4.26 -9.94 -11.63
CA ALA A 126 5.32 -9.04 -11.21
C ALA A 126 5.46 -8.99 -9.68
N CYS A 127 4.37 -9.11 -8.92
CA CYS A 127 4.41 -9.29 -7.46
C CYS A 127 5.03 -10.65 -7.09
N LEU A 128 4.72 -11.72 -7.82
CA LEU A 128 5.28 -13.07 -7.65
C LEU A 128 6.75 -13.14 -8.07
N ALA A 129 7.16 -12.45 -9.12
CA ALA A 129 8.56 -12.31 -9.50
C ALA A 129 9.31 -11.48 -8.46
N GLY A 130 8.70 -10.39 -7.99
CA GLY A 130 9.18 -9.64 -6.83
C GLY A 130 9.34 -10.54 -5.60
N LEU A 131 8.36 -11.39 -5.32
CA LEU A 131 8.34 -12.43 -4.27
C LEU A 131 9.59 -13.31 -4.31
N VAL A 132 9.88 -13.88 -5.48
CA VAL A 132 11.01 -14.79 -5.68
C VAL A 132 12.35 -14.06 -5.66
N LEU A 133 12.42 -12.84 -6.22
CA LEU A 133 13.66 -12.08 -6.38
C LEU A 133 14.05 -11.29 -5.12
N SER A 134 13.08 -10.89 -4.28
CA SER A 134 13.39 -10.12 -3.08
C SER A 134 13.81 -11.03 -1.93
N ARG A 135 15.02 -10.75 -1.41
CA ARG A 135 15.50 -11.27 -0.12
C ARG A 135 14.89 -10.53 1.09
N ALA A 136 13.98 -9.56 0.87
CA ALA A 136 13.53 -8.60 1.87
C ALA A 136 12.39 -9.08 2.80
N GLY A 137 11.95 -10.34 2.69
CA GLY A 137 11.59 -11.13 3.86
C GLY A 137 10.25 -10.87 4.58
N ARG A 138 9.21 -10.31 3.94
CA ARG A 138 7.86 -10.17 4.55
C ARG A 138 6.71 -10.62 3.65
N TRP A 139 6.92 -11.72 2.95
CA TRP A 139 5.92 -12.32 2.06
C TRP A 139 4.81 -13.06 2.79
N ASP A 140 5.12 -13.50 4.01
CA ASP A 140 4.20 -14.16 4.92
C ASP A 140 2.97 -13.31 5.24
N ILE A 141 3.12 -12.00 5.44
CA ILE A 141 1.96 -11.15 5.72
C ILE A 141 1.09 -10.91 4.48
N ALA A 142 1.69 -10.70 3.31
CA ALA A 142 0.95 -10.51 2.07
C ALA A 142 0.10 -11.75 1.75
N LEU A 143 0.74 -12.92 1.77
CA LEU A 143 0.06 -14.20 1.53
C LEU A 143 -0.93 -14.56 2.63
N GLY A 144 -0.58 -14.30 3.90
CA GLY A 144 -1.48 -14.49 5.03
C GLY A 144 -2.74 -13.64 4.90
N PHE A 145 -2.60 -12.36 4.56
CA PHE A 145 -3.74 -11.48 4.33
C PHE A 145 -4.60 -11.98 3.17
N LEU A 146 -4.00 -12.32 2.02
CA LEU A 146 -4.75 -12.85 0.88
C LEU A 146 -5.49 -14.15 1.23
N ALA A 147 -4.87 -15.03 2.02
CA ALA A 147 -5.50 -16.26 2.48
C ALA A 147 -6.70 -15.98 3.43
N PHE A 148 -6.52 -15.14 4.44
CA PHE A 148 -7.61 -14.75 5.34
C PHE A 148 -8.74 -14.04 4.60
N TRP A 149 -8.41 -13.09 3.71
CA TRP A 149 -9.39 -12.36 2.91
C TRP A 149 -10.19 -13.29 2.00
N THR A 150 -9.50 -14.22 1.32
CA THR A 150 -10.14 -15.25 0.48
C THR A 150 -11.05 -16.14 1.30
N LEU A 151 -10.59 -16.62 2.46
CA LEU A 151 -11.39 -17.47 3.35
C LEU A 151 -12.66 -16.75 3.82
N LEU A 152 -12.56 -15.48 4.20
CA LEU A 152 -13.70 -14.68 4.63
C LEU A 152 -14.70 -14.40 3.49
N LEU A 153 -14.21 -14.12 2.27
CA LEU A 153 -15.06 -13.92 1.11
C LEU A 153 -15.78 -15.20 0.69
N VAL A 154 -15.03 -16.30 0.54
CA VAL A 154 -15.59 -17.60 0.14
C VAL A 154 -16.53 -18.13 1.22
N GLY A 155 -16.14 -18.06 2.49
CA GLY A 155 -16.96 -18.49 3.62
C GLY A 155 -18.27 -17.72 3.70
N ARG A 156 -18.24 -16.40 3.46
CA ARG A 156 -19.45 -15.57 3.36
C ARG A 156 -20.34 -16.01 2.20
N SER A 157 -19.79 -16.13 0.99
CA SER A 157 -20.58 -16.50 -0.18
C SER A 157 -21.16 -17.91 -0.04
N TRP A 158 -20.42 -18.84 0.58
CA TRP A 158 -20.91 -20.17 0.89
C TRP A 158 -22.07 -20.14 1.90
N TRP A 159 -21.93 -19.38 2.98
CA TRP A 159 -22.99 -19.19 3.99
C TRP A 159 -24.27 -18.59 3.39
N LEU A 160 -24.12 -17.60 2.51
CA LEU A 160 -25.23 -16.92 1.84
C LEU A 160 -25.77 -17.66 0.60
N HIS A 161 -25.19 -18.80 0.25
CA HIS A 161 -25.53 -19.56 -0.96
C HIS A 161 -25.39 -18.71 -2.24
N GLU A 162 -24.45 -17.76 -2.24
CA GLU A 162 -24.08 -16.96 -3.40
C GLU A 162 -23.31 -17.84 -4.41
N PRO A 163 -23.48 -17.62 -5.73
CA PRO A 163 -22.63 -18.24 -6.73
C PRO A 163 -21.14 -17.94 -6.48
N MET A 164 -20.28 -18.95 -6.57
CA MET A 164 -18.83 -18.79 -6.33
C MET A 164 -18.11 -17.89 -7.35
N THR A 165 -18.79 -17.53 -8.44
CA THR A 165 -18.34 -16.49 -9.37
C THR A 165 -18.24 -15.12 -8.70
N ILE A 166 -19.08 -14.82 -7.71
CA ILE A 166 -19.10 -13.54 -6.99
C ILE A 166 -17.81 -13.33 -6.17
N PRO A 167 -17.44 -14.21 -5.21
CA PRO A 167 -16.20 -14.04 -4.45
C PRO A 167 -14.96 -14.10 -5.36
N LEU A 168 -14.99 -14.90 -6.43
CA LEU A 168 -13.89 -14.96 -7.39
C LEU A 168 -13.70 -13.63 -8.12
N HIS A 169 -14.79 -13.00 -8.58
CA HIS A 169 -14.73 -11.67 -9.18
C HIS A 169 -14.27 -10.60 -8.19
N ARG A 170 -14.70 -10.69 -6.92
CA ARG A 170 -14.23 -9.77 -5.85
C ARG A 170 -12.71 -9.89 -5.62
N LEU A 171 -12.13 -11.08 -5.79
CA LEU A 171 -10.68 -11.32 -5.70
C LEU A 171 -9.92 -10.81 -6.93
N GLN A 172 -10.59 -10.65 -8.07
CA GLN A 172 -10.01 -10.09 -9.31
C GLN A 172 -9.91 -8.56 -9.27
N ASN A 173 -9.31 -8.03 -8.21
CA ASN A 173 -9.16 -6.60 -8.00
C ASN A 173 -7.67 -6.23 -7.86
N GLY A 174 -7.14 -5.43 -8.78
CA GLY A 174 -5.74 -4.99 -8.70
C GLY A 174 -5.45 -4.12 -7.47
N ALA A 175 -6.43 -3.41 -6.92
CA ALA A 175 -6.27 -2.69 -5.67
C ALA A 175 -6.01 -3.64 -4.48
N LEU A 176 -6.59 -4.85 -4.50
CA LEU A 176 -6.32 -5.88 -3.50
C LEU A 176 -4.86 -6.35 -3.56
N LEU A 177 -4.32 -6.54 -4.77
CA LEU A 177 -2.91 -6.92 -4.96
C LEU A 177 -1.97 -5.78 -4.56
N LEU A 178 -2.27 -4.54 -4.95
CA LEU A 178 -1.48 -3.38 -4.54
C LEU A 178 -1.46 -3.24 -3.02
N PHE A 179 -2.62 -3.39 -2.38
CA PHE A 179 -2.73 -3.41 -0.93
C PHE A 179 -1.87 -4.52 -0.31
N ALA A 180 -2.02 -5.77 -0.77
CA ALA A 180 -1.33 -6.92 -0.22
C ALA A 180 0.20 -6.82 -0.35
N PHE A 181 0.70 -6.35 -1.50
CA PHE A 181 2.12 -6.37 -1.83
C PHE A 181 2.88 -5.06 -1.61
N PHE A 182 2.19 -3.92 -1.49
CA PHE A 182 2.82 -2.61 -1.30
C PHE A 182 2.38 -1.86 -0.05
N MET A 183 1.27 -2.26 0.60
CA MET A 183 0.77 -1.58 1.79
C MET A 183 0.95 -2.42 3.05
N ILE A 184 0.28 -3.57 3.16
CA ILE A 184 0.33 -4.39 4.38
C ILE A 184 1.67 -5.10 4.56
N SER A 185 2.40 -5.35 3.47
CA SER A 185 3.73 -5.97 3.45
C SER A 185 4.88 -4.96 3.64
N ASP A 186 4.60 -3.66 3.75
CA ASP A 186 5.63 -2.64 3.92
C ASP A 186 6.42 -2.91 5.21
N PRO A 187 7.73 -3.23 5.11
CA PRO A 187 8.53 -3.66 6.26
C PRO A 187 8.75 -2.56 7.30
N LYS A 188 8.43 -1.30 7.00
CA LYS A 188 8.51 -0.22 7.98
C LYS A 188 7.29 -0.13 8.89
N THR A 189 6.14 -0.66 8.47
CA THR A 189 4.85 -0.45 9.12
C THR A 189 4.18 -1.74 9.59
N THR A 190 4.80 -2.89 9.36
CA THR A 190 4.28 -4.21 9.76
C THR A 190 5.07 -4.84 10.93
N PRO A 191 4.50 -5.76 11.73
CA PRO A 191 5.20 -6.39 12.86
C PRO A 191 6.48 -7.13 12.49
N ASP A 192 7.38 -7.28 13.45
CA ASP A 192 8.72 -7.85 13.25
C ASP A 192 8.74 -9.38 13.27
N SER A 193 7.92 -10.01 14.10
CA SER A 193 7.81 -11.47 14.14
C SER A 193 6.85 -12.00 13.07
N ARG A 194 7.08 -13.24 12.60
CA ARG A 194 6.18 -13.93 11.65
C ARG A 194 4.78 -14.10 12.22
N VAL A 195 4.70 -14.50 13.49
CA VAL A 195 3.42 -14.68 14.19
C VAL A 195 2.67 -13.35 14.31
N GLY A 196 3.35 -12.28 14.76
CA GLY A 196 2.74 -10.95 14.84
C GLY A 196 2.24 -10.46 13.49
N ARG A 197 2.96 -10.74 12.40
CA ARG A 197 2.52 -10.45 11.03
C ARG A 197 1.26 -11.22 10.61
N LEU A 198 1.19 -12.52 10.87
CA LEU A 198 0.01 -13.32 10.53
C LEU A 198 -1.21 -12.92 11.36
N VAL A 199 -1.03 -12.64 12.65
CA VAL A 199 -2.09 -12.09 13.52
C VAL A 199 -2.56 -10.74 12.97
N PHE A 200 -1.64 -9.85 12.62
CA PHE A 200 -1.99 -8.55 12.05
C PHE A 200 -2.73 -8.67 10.73
N ALA A 201 -2.29 -9.53 9.82
CA ALA A 201 -3.00 -9.83 8.57
C ALA A 201 -4.43 -10.32 8.82
N GLY A 202 -4.61 -11.24 9.78
CA GLY A 202 -5.93 -11.75 10.17
C GLY A 202 -6.84 -10.64 10.70
N LEU A 203 -6.32 -9.80 11.60
CA LEU A 203 -7.07 -8.66 12.15
C LEU A 203 -7.47 -7.65 11.07
N VAL A 204 -6.55 -7.31 10.16
CA VAL A 204 -6.84 -6.39 9.04
C VAL A 204 -7.85 -6.98 8.07
N ALA A 205 -7.75 -8.28 7.75
CA ALA A 205 -8.72 -8.96 6.90
C ALA A 205 -10.12 -9.00 7.56
N LEU A 206 -10.19 -9.34 8.85
CA LEU A 206 -11.45 -9.36 9.61
C LEU A 206 -12.07 -7.98 9.73
N GLY A 207 -11.27 -6.96 10.11
CA GLY A 207 -11.75 -5.59 10.21
C GLY A 207 -12.25 -5.04 8.87
N GLY A 208 -11.53 -5.34 7.78
CA GLY A 208 -11.93 -4.91 6.44
C GLY A 208 -13.19 -5.63 5.96
N TRP A 209 -13.32 -6.93 6.24
CA TRP A 209 -14.51 -7.70 5.93
C TRP A 209 -15.72 -7.22 6.75
N TRP A 210 -15.54 -6.96 8.05
CA TRP A 210 -16.57 -6.40 8.92
C TRP A 210 -17.06 -5.05 8.39
N TRP A 211 -16.14 -4.14 8.08
CA TRP A 211 -16.48 -2.83 7.50
C TRP A 211 -17.25 -2.97 6.19
N GLN A 212 -16.76 -3.83 5.29
CA GLN A 212 -17.34 -3.95 3.96
C GLN A 212 -18.72 -4.63 3.94
N PHE A 213 -18.92 -5.66 4.77
CA PHE A 213 -20.11 -6.51 4.67
C PHE A 213 -21.12 -6.34 5.79
N LEU A 214 -20.71 -5.86 6.96
CA LEU A 214 -21.61 -5.59 8.08
C LEU A 214 -21.93 -4.10 8.22
N GLN A 215 -20.97 -3.23 7.92
CA GLN A 215 -21.19 -1.78 7.90
C GLN A 215 -21.49 -1.22 6.50
N TYR A 216 -21.49 -2.06 5.46
CA TYR A 216 -21.73 -1.67 4.07
C TYR A 216 -20.77 -0.56 3.56
N GLY A 217 -19.60 -0.43 4.19
CA GLY A 217 -18.63 0.59 3.84
C GLY A 217 -17.79 0.21 2.63
N THR A 218 -17.29 1.21 1.91
CA THR A 218 -16.36 1.00 0.79
C THR A 218 -14.92 0.87 1.31
N HIS A 219 -14.05 0.24 0.51
CA HIS A 219 -12.60 0.21 0.74
C HIS A 219 -12.15 -0.38 2.10
N GLY A 220 -12.82 -1.45 2.57
CA GLY A 220 -12.63 -1.97 3.93
C GLY A 220 -11.20 -2.34 4.31
N SER A 221 -10.40 -2.90 3.39
CA SER A 221 -8.99 -3.23 3.68
C SER A 221 -8.13 -1.98 3.98
N ILE A 222 -8.37 -0.87 3.27
CA ILE A 222 -7.65 0.40 3.45
C ILE A 222 -7.96 0.99 4.83
N TRP A 223 -9.25 1.03 5.19
CA TRP A 223 -9.70 1.46 6.51
C TRP A 223 -9.12 0.60 7.63
N ALA A 224 -9.23 -0.72 7.49
CA ALA A 224 -8.77 -1.65 8.50
C ALA A 224 -7.26 -1.53 8.73
N LEU A 225 -6.46 -1.43 7.66
CA LEU A 225 -5.01 -1.23 7.81
C LEU A 225 -4.70 0.10 8.50
N ALA A 226 -5.42 1.16 8.16
CA ALA A 226 -5.16 2.47 8.76
C ALA A 226 -5.52 2.49 10.25
N VAL A 227 -6.71 2.00 10.61
CA VAL A 227 -7.18 1.97 12.00
C VAL A 227 -6.33 1.04 12.87
N LEU A 228 -5.86 -0.09 12.32
CA LEU A 228 -5.10 -1.08 13.07
C LEU A 228 -3.58 -0.82 13.06
N ALA A 229 -3.06 0.06 12.19
CA ALA A 229 -1.63 0.38 12.14
C ALA A 229 -1.02 0.81 13.49
N PRO A 230 -1.71 1.61 14.34
CA PRO A 230 -1.25 1.91 15.70
C PRO A 230 -1.09 0.71 16.64
N MET A 231 -1.63 -0.47 16.30
CA MET A 231 -1.46 -1.69 17.09
C MET A 231 -0.12 -2.39 16.83
N VAL A 232 0.60 -2.02 15.78
CA VAL A 232 1.86 -2.68 15.41
C VAL A 232 2.93 -2.59 16.52
N PRO A 233 3.15 -1.45 17.20
CA PRO A 233 4.02 -1.40 18.37
C PRO A 233 3.61 -2.38 19.47
N LEU A 234 2.32 -2.49 19.76
CA LEU A 234 1.80 -3.44 20.76
C LEU A 234 2.05 -4.89 20.34
N LEU A 235 1.82 -5.22 19.06
CA LEU A 235 2.11 -6.55 18.52
C LEU A 235 3.61 -6.89 18.55
N ASN A 236 4.49 -5.90 18.40
CA ASN A 236 5.94 -6.11 18.55
C ASN A 236 6.35 -6.38 20.00
N VAL A 237 5.60 -5.87 20.99
CA VAL A 237 5.79 -6.20 22.41
C VAL A 237 5.26 -7.60 22.72
N LEU A 238 4.07 -7.93 22.22
CA LEU A 238 3.43 -9.24 22.45
C LEU A 238 4.12 -10.39 21.72
N PHE A 239 4.62 -10.13 20.50
CA PHE A 239 5.32 -11.10 19.67
C PHE A 239 6.67 -10.54 19.22
N PRO A 240 7.70 -10.56 20.10
CA PRO A 240 9.02 -10.02 19.78
C PRO A 240 9.64 -10.71 18.57
N GLY A 241 10.34 -9.94 17.74
CA GLY A 241 11.04 -10.44 16.56
C GLY A 241 12.16 -9.51 16.12
N PRO A 242 13.06 -9.97 15.23
CA PRO A 242 14.15 -9.13 14.74
C PRO A 242 13.60 -7.96 13.92
N ALA A 243 13.95 -6.74 14.35
CA ALA A 243 13.65 -5.51 13.64
C ALA A 243 14.16 -5.55 12.19
N TYR A 244 13.31 -5.20 11.22
CA TYR A 244 13.77 -5.08 9.84
C TYR A 244 14.75 -3.92 9.67
N ARG A 245 15.93 -4.26 9.13
CA ARG A 245 16.96 -3.31 8.72
C ARG A 245 17.15 -3.46 7.22
N TRP A 246 17.23 -2.33 6.52
CA TRP A 246 17.65 -2.35 5.12
C TRP A 246 19.06 -2.95 5.03
N PRO A 247 19.35 -3.77 4.01
CA PRO A 247 20.72 -4.20 3.74
C PRO A 247 21.60 -2.95 3.64
N ALA A 248 22.65 -2.86 4.47
CA ALA A 248 23.60 -1.77 4.35
C ALA A 248 24.22 -1.81 2.94
N ARG A 249 24.35 -0.65 2.29
CA ARG A 249 25.17 -0.57 1.07
C ARG A 249 26.58 -1.07 1.44
N PRO A 250 27.21 -1.93 0.63
CA PRO A 250 28.62 -2.21 0.81
C PRO A 250 29.36 -0.86 0.83
N PRO A 251 30.29 -0.63 1.77
CA PRO A 251 31.09 0.58 1.75
C PRO A 251 31.73 0.69 0.36
N SER A 252 31.55 1.83 -0.30
CA SER A 252 32.27 2.13 -1.53
C SER A 252 33.75 1.98 -1.22
N GLN A 253 34.41 0.98 -1.81
CA GLN A 253 35.86 0.88 -1.77
C GLN A 253 36.39 2.19 -2.33
N ARG A 254 36.87 3.08 -1.46
CA ARG A 254 37.68 4.22 -1.91
C ARG A 254 38.89 3.58 -2.56
N LEU A 255 38.99 3.70 -3.87
CA LEU A 255 40.23 3.45 -4.59
C LEU A 255 41.28 4.34 -3.93
N ILE A 256 42.16 3.72 -3.16
CA ILE A 256 43.37 4.35 -2.66
C ILE A 256 44.25 4.48 -3.90
N SER A 257 44.19 5.62 -4.59
CA SER A 257 45.25 6.01 -5.50
C SER A 257 46.35 6.65 -4.66
N SER A 258 47.36 5.82 -4.35
CA SER A 258 48.70 6.24 -3.93
C SER A 258 49.42 6.98 -5.04
#